data_AF-A0A3E2EHS3-F1
#
_entry.id   AF-A0A3E2EHS3-F1
#
_cell.length_a   1.000
_cell.length_b   1.000
_cell.length_c   1.000
_cell.angle_alpha   90.00
_cell.angle_beta   90.00
_cell.angle_gamma   90.00
#
_symmetry.space_group_name_H-M   'P 1'
#
loop_
_entity.id
_entity.type
_entity.pdbx_description
1 polymer ?
#
loop_
_entity_poly.entity_id
_entity_poly.type
_entity_poly.pdbx_seq_one_letter_code
_entity_poly.pdbx_strand_id
1 'polypeptide(L)'
;MACSFRYFLLKRCQGLTGLNTTSTKKFFAAAEDAHPEAFAPLLLLAICDGREEYLLRRAEGTKAAEMFDEFVEHWHASGRPLEVYLGMLPDGDPFKTILVEWRTDSSRIEVDRKILKYVSTAFGDLLADKNMTRAEACRVTRLNKGNFYAFLKGDTSKMSRKTAMNAYREIAAL
;
A
#
# COMPACT_ATOMS: atom_id res chain seq x y z
N MET A 1 -4.35 3.91 7.66
CA MET A 1 -2.94 3.47 7.82
C MET A 1 -2.18 3.83 6.58
N ALA A 2 -1.06 4.56 6.70
CA ALA A 2 -0.12 4.61 5.58
C ALA A 2 0.35 3.16 5.42
N CYS A 3 0.24 2.58 4.23
CA CYS A 3 0.68 1.20 4.05
C CYS A 3 2.19 1.19 4.30
N SER A 4 2.63 0.49 5.35
CA SER A 4 4.05 0.32 5.60
C SER A 4 4.72 -0.29 4.37
N PHE A 5 6.01 -0.03 4.17
CA PHE A 5 6.73 -0.54 3.02
C PHE A 5 6.60 -2.07 2.90
N ARG A 6 6.75 -2.78 4.02
CA ARG A 6 6.46 -4.21 4.13
C ARG A 6 5.06 -4.61 3.65
N TYR A 7 4.01 -3.91 4.08
CA TYR A 7 2.64 -4.25 3.66
C TYR A 7 2.44 -4.00 2.16
N PHE A 8 3.02 -2.93 1.63
CA PHE A 8 3.03 -2.66 0.18
C PHE A 8 3.71 -3.79 -0.59
N LEU A 9 4.90 -4.23 -0.15
CA LEU A 9 5.63 -5.34 -0.76
C LEU A 9 4.83 -6.66 -0.74
N LEU A 10 4.17 -6.95 0.39
CA LEU A 10 3.27 -8.10 0.49
C LEU A 10 2.14 -8.00 -0.54
N LYS A 11 1.45 -6.85 -0.62
CA LYS A 11 0.38 -6.66 -1.59
C LYS A 11 0.87 -6.71 -3.03
N ARG A 12 2.08 -6.24 -3.30
CA ARG A 12 2.70 -6.34 -4.62
C ARG A 12 2.97 -7.81 -4.98
N CYS A 13 3.56 -8.60 -4.07
CA CYS A 13 3.76 -10.04 -4.29
C CYS A 13 2.44 -10.77 -4.55
N GLN A 14 1.40 -10.48 -3.75
CA GLN A 14 0.06 -11.05 -3.94
C GLN A 14 -0.56 -10.65 -5.29
N GLY A 15 -0.38 -9.39 -5.70
CA GLY A 15 -0.91 -8.86 -6.95
C GLY A 15 -0.22 -9.45 -8.18
N LEU A 16 1.11 -9.56 -8.17
CA LEU A 16 1.89 -10.10 -9.29
C LEU A 16 1.67 -11.61 -9.46
N THR A 17 1.65 -12.36 -8.36
CA THR A 17 1.51 -13.83 -8.40
C THR A 17 0.07 -14.33 -8.41
N GLY A 18 -0.91 -13.46 -8.15
CA GLY A 18 -2.31 -13.85 -7.93
C GLY A 18 -2.56 -14.67 -6.65
N LEU A 19 -1.53 -14.91 -5.83
CA LEU A 19 -1.63 -15.75 -4.64
C LEU A 19 -2.06 -14.94 -3.40
N ASN A 20 -3.17 -15.30 -2.77
CA ASN A 20 -3.57 -14.73 -1.48
C ASN A 20 -2.88 -15.45 -0.30
N THR A 21 -1.55 -15.29 -0.18
CA THR A 21 -0.73 -15.91 0.87
C THR A 21 0.30 -14.94 1.43
N THR A 22 1.04 -15.37 2.46
CA THR A 22 2.20 -14.68 3.04
C THR A 22 3.46 -15.56 2.99
N SER A 23 3.37 -16.71 2.30
CA SER A 23 4.45 -17.70 2.24
C SER A 23 5.50 -17.31 1.21
N THR A 24 6.71 -16.98 1.69
CA THR A 24 7.91 -16.76 0.86
C THR A 24 8.15 -17.92 -0.11
N LYS A 25 7.97 -19.17 0.35
CA LYS A 25 8.10 -20.38 -0.47
C LYS A 25 7.16 -20.36 -1.68
N LYS A 26 5.88 -20.03 -1.46
CA LYS A 26 4.86 -20.02 -2.52
C LYS A 26 5.08 -18.87 -3.50
N PHE A 27 5.44 -17.69 -3.00
CA PHE A 27 5.79 -16.57 -3.87
C PHE A 27 7.01 -16.87 -4.73
N PHE A 28 8.06 -17.47 -4.15
CA PHE A 28 9.25 -17.84 -4.90
C PHE A 28 8.93 -18.82 -6.03
N ALA A 29 8.16 -19.87 -5.74
CA ALA A 29 7.76 -20.84 -6.76
C ALA A 29 6.97 -20.19 -7.91
N ALA A 30 6.05 -19.28 -7.61
CA ALA A 30 5.30 -18.55 -8.64
C ALA A 30 6.20 -17.61 -9.46
N ALA A 31 7.17 -16.97 -8.81
CA ALA A 31 8.12 -16.08 -9.47
C ALA A 31 9.06 -16.83 -10.42
N GLU A 32 9.51 -18.00 -9.99
CA GLU A 32 10.37 -18.89 -10.78
C GLU A 32 9.65 -19.42 -12.03
N ASP A 33 8.40 -19.84 -11.87
CA ASP A 33 7.58 -20.45 -12.92
C ASP A 33 7.13 -19.44 -13.98
N ALA A 34 6.37 -18.41 -13.59
CA ALA A 34 5.67 -17.56 -14.55
C ALA A 34 5.72 -16.06 -14.24
N HIS A 35 6.19 -15.66 -13.05
CA HIS A 35 6.11 -14.27 -12.57
C HIS A 35 7.48 -13.70 -12.14
N PRO A 36 8.51 -13.68 -13.01
CA PRO A 36 9.85 -13.21 -12.63
C PRO A 36 9.86 -11.77 -12.09
N GLU A 37 8.90 -10.93 -12.49
CA GLU A 37 8.69 -9.59 -11.96
C GLU A 37 8.40 -9.55 -10.45
N ALA A 38 8.03 -10.68 -9.84
CA ALA A 38 7.83 -10.81 -8.40
C ALA A 38 9.13 -11.01 -7.60
N PHE A 39 10.28 -11.28 -8.24
CA PHE A 39 11.54 -11.51 -7.52
C PHE A 39 12.02 -10.28 -6.72
N ALA A 40 12.07 -9.10 -7.35
CA ALA A 40 12.48 -7.88 -6.68
C ALA A 40 11.64 -7.55 -5.43
N PRO A 41 10.29 -7.46 -5.51
CA PRO A 41 9.47 -7.21 -4.32
C PRO A 41 9.52 -8.36 -3.30
N LEU A 42 9.75 -9.61 -3.74
CA LEU A 42 9.89 -10.75 -2.82
C LEU A 42 11.18 -10.68 -1.99
N LEU A 43 12.31 -10.31 -2.60
CA LEU A 43 13.56 -10.11 -1.88
C LEU A 43 13.43 -9.01 -0.83
N LEU A 44 12.88 -7.85 -1.22
CA LEU A 44 12.66 -6.73 -0.31
C LEU A 44 11.70 -7.10 0.82
N LEU A 45 10.68 -7.91 0.54
CA LEU A 45 9.77 -8.43 1.57
C LEU A 45 10.49 -9.37 2.53
N ALA A 46 11.36 -10.24 2.03
CA ALA A 46 12.15 -11.14 2.84
C ALA A 46 13.11 -10.38 3.76
N ILE A 47 13.79 -9.34 3.25
CA ILE A 47 14.64 -8.45 4.06
C ILE A 47 13.82 -7.76 5.16
N CYS A 48 12.64 -7.22 4.81
CA CYS A 48 11.74 -6.60 5.79
C CYS A 48 11.24 -7.57 6.88
N ASP A 49 11.21 -8.87 6.58
CA ASP A 49 10.83 -9.93 7.51
C ASP A 49 12.05 -10.54 8.25
N GLY A 50 13.29 -10.15 7.93
CA GLY A 50 14.51 -10.78 8.44
C GLY A 50 14.69 -12.24 7.97
N ARG A 51 14.32 -12.53 6.72
CA ARG A 51 14.28 -13.87 6.12
C ARG A 51 15.03 -13.94 4.79
N GLU A 52 15.88 -12.97 4.49
CA GLU A 52 16.71 -12.91 3.29
C GLU A 52 17.58 -14.16 3.14
N GLU A 53 18.28 -14.61 4.19
CA GLU A 53 19.11 -15.83 4.13
C GLU A 53 18.32 -17.10 3.79
N TYR A 54 17.06 -17.18 4.21
CA TYR A 54 16.17 -18.29 3.83
C TYR A 54 15.82 -18.23 2.34
N LEU A 55 15.59 -17.02 1.82
CA LEU A 55 15.28 -16.81 0.42
C LEU A 55 16.51 -17.04 -0.47
N LEU A 56 17.70 -16.58 -0.07
CA LEU A 56 18.97 -16.80 -0.78
C LEU A 56 19.27 -18.29 -0.95
N ARG A 57 19.23 -19.06 0.15
CA ARG A 57 19.38 -20.53 0.11
C ARG A 57 18.37 -21.22 -0.79
N ARG A 58 17.17 -20.64 -0.93
CA ARG A 58 16.13 -21.17 -1.82
C ARG A 58 16.37 -20.79 -3.28
N ALA A 59 17.04 -19.67 -3.54
CA ALA A 59 17.36 -19.19 -4.87
C ALA A 59 18.61 -19.86 -5.45
N GLU A 60 19.47 -20.47 -4.63
CA GLU A 60 20.65 -21.22 -5.08
C GLU A 60 20.31 -22.18 -6.24
N GLY A 61 21.06 -22.04 -7.35
CA GLY A 61 20.86 -22.84 -8.57
C GLY A 61 19.71 -22.39 -9.47
N THR A 62 19.03 -21.29 -9.15
CA THR A 62 17.96 -20.70 -9.98
C THR A 62 18.43 -19.44 -10.69
N LYS A 63 17.65 -18.97 -11.69
CA LYS A 63 17.89 -17.71 -12.40
C LYS A 63 17.86 -16.44 -11.51
N ALA A 64 17.34 -16.55 -10.27
CA ALA A 64 17.24 -15.42 -9.35
C ALA A 64 18.44 -15.30 -8.40
N ALA A 65 19.31 -16.32 -8.31
CA ALA A 65 20.43 -16.36 -7.37
C ALA A 65 21.34 -15.13 -7.50
N GLU A 66 21.86 -14.91 -8.72
CA GLU A 66 22.79 -13.82 -9.02
C GLU A 66 22.20 -12.45 -8.68
N MET A 67 20.96 -12.19 -9.11
CA MET A 67 20.24 -10.94 -8.80
C MET A 67 20.09 -10.71 -7.29
N PHE A 68 19.83 -11.78 -6.52
CA PHE A 68 19.64 -11.65 -5.08
C PHE A 68 20.96 -11.47 -4.34
N ASP A 69 21.96 -12.27 -4.68
CA ASP A 69 23.29 -12.20 -4.08
C ASP A 69 23.93 -10.83 -4.36
N GLU A 70 23.89 -10.37 -5.61
CA GLU A 70 24.42 -9.06 -6.00
C GLU A 70 23.74 -7.93 -5.21
N PHE A 71 22.40 -7.93 -5.14
CA PHE A 71 21.67 -6.90 -4.41
C PHE A 71 22.02 -6.91 -2.91
N VAL A 72 22.00 -8.08 -2.28
CA VAL A 72 22.21 -8.22 -0.84
C VAL A 72 23.65 -7.87 -0.46
N GLU A 73 24.63 -8.31 -1.25
CA GLU A 73 26.05 -7.98 -1.05
C GLU A 73 26.27 -6.47 -1.13
N HIS A 74 25.83 -5.81 -2.21
CA HIS A 74 26.01 -4.37 -2.37
C HIS A 74 25.24 -3.56 -1.32
N TRP A 75 24.03 -4.00 -0.93
CA TRP A 75 23.27 -3.34 0.13
C TRP A 75 24.00 -3.45 1.48
N HIS A 76 24.44 -4.64 1.87
CA HIS A 76 25.18 -4.81 3.13
C HIS A 76 26.50 -4.04 3.13
N ALA A 77 27.26 -4.08 2.03
CA ALA A 77 28.50 -3.33 1.88
C ALA A 77 28.28 -1.81 1.99
N SER A 78 27.10 -1.31 1.61
CA SER A 78 26.76 0.11 1.75
C SER A 78 26.61 0.56 3.22
N GLY A 79 26.27 -0.35 4.14
CA GLY A 79 25.96 -0.03 5.54
C GLY A 79 24.73 0.87 5.73
N ARG A 80 23.89 1.05 4.70
CA ARG A 80 22.76 1.99 4.71
C ARG A 80 21.44 1.29 5.05
N PRO A 81 20.47 2.03 5.63
CA PRO A 81 19.09 1.58 5.68
C PRO A 81 18.55 1.25 4.28
N LEU A 82 17.75 0.18 4.16
CA LEU A 82 17.25 -0.34 2.89
C LEU A 82 16.63 0.74 1.99
N GLU A 83 15.70 1.54 2.52
CA GLU A 83 15.03 2.59 1.74
C GLU A 83 15.98 3.69 1.24
N VAL A 84 17.07 3.94 1.97
CA VAL A 84 18.10 4.90 1.56
C VAL A 84 18.93 4.30 0.42
N TYR A 85 19.35 3.05 0.57
CA TYR A 85 20.10 2.33 -0.47
C TYR A 85 19.30 2.22 -1.77
N LEU A 86 18.03 1.80 -1.70
CA LEU A 86 17.13 1.72 -2.84
C LEU A 86 16.99 3.06 -3.59
N GLY A 87 17.04 4.19 -2.88
CA GLY A 87 16.99 5.52 -3.48
C GLY A 87 18.23 5.92 -4.27
N MET A 88 19.36 5.23 -4.04
CA MET A 88 20.65 5.50 -4.69
C MET A 88 20.88 4.70 -5.97
N LEU A 89 20.08 3.65 -6.19
CA LEU A 89 20.16 2.82 -7.39
C LEU A 89 19.88 3.65 -8.67
N PRO A 90 20.34 3.20 -9.86
CA PRO A 90 20.06 3.89 -11.11
C PRO A 90 18.57 3.87 -11.46
N ASP A 91 18.13 4.81 -12.29
CA ASP A 91 16.77 4.80 -12.82
C ASP A 91 16.54 3.58 -13.72
N GLY A 92 15.35 2.99 -13.64
CA GLY A 92 15.02 1.73 -14.32
C GLY A 92 15.42 0.47 -13.56
N ASP A 93 16.16 0.59 -12.45
CA ASP A 93 16.44 -0.55 -11.58
C ASP A 93 15.13 -1.13 -10.99
N PRO A 94 14.91 -2.46 -11.04
CA PRO A 94 13.70 -3.09 -10.53
C PRO A 94 13.42 -2.79 -9.05
N PHE A 95 14.45 -2.77 -8.21
CA PHE A 95 14.32 -2.51 -6.78
C PHE A 95 14.03 -1.03 -6.49
N LYS A 96 14.68 -0.11 -7.21
CA LYS A 96 14.35 1.32 -7.12
C LYS A 96 12.92 1.59 -7.55
N THR A 97 12.47 0.94 -8.61
CA THR A 97 11.11 1.10 -9.14
C THR A 97 10.07 0.78 -8.07
N ILE A 98 10.28 -0.29 -7.30
CA ILE A 98 9.41 -0.66 -6.17
C ILE A 98 9.38 0.42 -5.08
N LEU A 99 10.52 1.04 -4.75
CA LEU A 99 10.56 2.17 -3.80
C LEU A 99 9.77 3.37 -4.33
N VAL A 100 9.95 3.72 -5.61
CA VAL A 100 9.26 4.85 -6.25
C VAL A 100 7.75 4.61 -6.26
N GLU A 101 7.30 3.42 -6.67
CA GLU A 101 5.88 3.04 -6.64
C GLU A 101 5.29 3.17 -5.23
N TRP A 102 5.98 2.68 -4.21
CA TRP A 102 5.53 2.80 -2.82
C TRP A 102 5.45 4.26 -2.37
N ARG A 103 6.42 5.09 -2.72
CA ARG A 103 6.43 6.52 -2.39
C ARG A 103 5.26 7.23 -3.07
N THR A 104 5.02 6.98 -4.36
CA THR A 104 3.87 7.54 -5.09
C THR A 104 2.54 7.12 -4.45
N ASP A 105 2.38 5.84 -4.11
CA ASP A 105 1.18 5.35 -3.43
C ASP A 105 1.01 5.97 -2.04
N SER A 106 2.09 6.11 -1.28
CA SER A 106 2.09 6.71 0.05
C SER A 106 1.74 8.20 0.01
N SER A 107 2.33 8.95 -0.92
CA SER A 107 2.00 10.35 -1.17
C SER A 107 0.55 10.52 -1.60
N ARG A 108 0.03 9.64 -2.48
CA ARG A 108 -1.39 9.65 -2.85
C ARG A 108 -2.30 9.44 -1.65
N ILE A 109 -1.97 8.49 -0.77
CA ILE A 109 -2.74 8.24 0.46
C ILE A 109 -2.71 9.47 1.39
N GLU A 110 -1.57 10.15 1.50
CA GLU A 110 -1.46 11.36 2.32
C GLU A 110 -2.32 12.50 1.76
N VAL A 111 -2.26 12.73 0.45
CA VAL A 111 -3.11 13.71 -0.25
C VAL A 111 -4.58 13.37 -0.07
N ASP A 112 -4.97 12.11 -0.28
CA ASP A 112 -6.35 11.66 -0.08
C ASP A 112 -6.83 11.89 1.35
N ARG A 113 -5.96 11.72 2.36
CA ARG A 113 -6.33 12.04 3.76
C ARG A 113 -6.52 13.52 4.01
N LYS A 114 -5.67 14.37 3.42
CA LYS A 114 -5.85 15.83 3.51
C LYS A 114 -7.20 16.22 2.90
N ILE A 115 -7.51 15.71 1.70
CA ILE A 115 -8.80 15.92 1.04
C ILE A 115 -9.95 15.39 1.91
N LEU A 116 -9.86 14.16 2.41
CA LEU A 116 -10.90 13.55 3.25
C LEU A 116 -11.15 14.33 4.54
N LYS A 117 -10.13 14.97 5.11
CA LYS A 117 -10.29 15.85 6.27
C LYS A 117 -11.14 17.07 5.90
N TYR A 118 -10.84 17.73 4.77
CA TYR A 118 -11.65 18.84 4.27
C TYR A 118 -13.08 18.41 3.96
N VAL A 119 -13.26 17.26 3.30
CA VAL A 119 -14.58 16.70 2.98
C VAL A 119 -15.36 16.39 4.25
N SER A 120 -14.73 15.83 5.30
CA SER A 120 -15.39 15.57 6.58
C SER A 120 -15.89 16.85 7.24
N THR A 121 -15.11 17.94 7.18
CA THR A 121 -15.53 19.25 7.71
C THR A 121 -16.71 19.80 6.91
N ALA A 122 -16.57 19.87 5.58
CA ALA A 122 -17.63 20.35 4.70
C ALA A 122 -18.93 19.52 4.81
N PHE A 123 -18.80 18.22 5.10
CA PHE A 123 -19.94 17.37 5.40
C PHE A 123 -20.71 17.83 6.64
N GLY A 124 -19.99 18.23 7.71
CA GLY A 124 -20.60 18.74 8.92
C GLY A 124 -21.40 20.02 8.65
N ASP A 125 -20.82 20.93 7.87
CA ASP A 125 -21.45 22.19 7.48
C ASP A 125 -22.70 21.95 6.61
N LEU A 126 -22.59 21.09 5.61
CA LEU A 126 -23.71 20.71 4.73
C LEU A 126 -24.90 20.13 5.52
N LEU A 127 -24.61 19.30 6.53
CA LEU A 127 -25.66 18.73 7.38
C LEU A 127 -26.31 19.79 8.26
N ALA A 128 -25.55 20.76 8.77
CA ALA A 128 -26.10 21.88 9.52
C ALA A 128 -26.98 22.76 8.63
N ASP A 129 -26.51 23.10 7.42
CA ASP A 129 -27.25 23.92 6.44
C ASP A 129 -28.58 23.28 6.03
N LYS A 130 -28.60 21.95 5.87
CA LYS A 130 -29.81 21.20 5.54
C LYS A 130 -30.66 20.81 6.75
N ASN A 131 -30.26 21.23 7.96
CA ASN A 131 -30.87 20.81 9.23
C ASN A 131 -31.05 19.28 9.33
N MET A 132 -30.07 18.52 8.83
CA MET A 132 -30.10 17.07 8.70
C MET A 132 -29.23 16.41 9.76
N THR A 133 -29.78 15.42 10.45
CA THR A 133 -29.01 14.66 11.45
C THR A 133 -28.05 13.68 10.78
N ARG A 134 -26.97 13.33 11.49
CA ARG A 134 -26.03 12.28 11.05
C ARG A 134 -26.72 10.92 10.80
N ALA A 135 -27.81 10.65 11.52
CA ALA A 135 -28.58 9.42 11.37
C ALA A 135 -29.40 9.39 10.08
N GLU A 136 -29.94 10.54 9.66
CA GLU A 136 -30.65 10.70 8.39
C GLU A 136 -29.67 10.65 7.21
N ALA A 137 -28.56 11.37 7.31
CA ALA A 137 -27.48 11.35 6.32
C ALA A 137 -26.93 9.93 6.08
N CYS A 138 -26.74 9.16 7.15
CA CYS A 138 -26.31 7.76 7.06
C CYS A 138 -27.37 6.86 6.39
N ARG A 139 -28.66 7.14 6.58
CA ARG A 139 -29.77 6.41 5.94
C ARG A 139 -29.84 6.72 4.45
N VAL A 140 -29.72 8.00 4.07
CA VAL A 140 -29.69 8.46 2.67
C VAL A 140 -28.56 7.78 1.92
N THR A 141 -27.34 7.89 2.43
CA THR A 141 -26.13 7.41 1.76
C THR A 141 -25.94 5.88 1.83
N ARG A 142 -26.77 5.19 2.62
CA ARG A 142 -26.72 3.73 2.87
C ARG A 142 -25.34 3.22 3.29
N LEU A 143 -24.56 4.09 3.94
CA LEU A 143 -23.21 3.74 4.39
C LEU A 143 -23.24 2.97 5.71
N ASN A 144 -22.16 2.22 5.96
CA ASN A 144 -21.98 1.57 7.26
C ASN A 144 -21.95 2.64 8.37
N LYS A 145 -22.87 2.53 9.33
CA LYS A 145 -23.04 3.49 10.43
C LYS A 145 -21.75 3.75 11.21
N GLY A 146 -21.00 2.71 11.55
CA GLY A 146 -19.75 2.84 12.29
C GLY A 146 -18.70 3.62 11.52
N ASN A 147 -18.49 3.27 10.25
CA ASN A 147 -17.52 3.93 9.39
C ASN A 147 -17.91 5.38 9.10
N PHE A 148 -19.19 5.64 8.82
CA PHE A 148 -19.70 6.97 8.53
C PHE A 148 -19.57 7.91 9.73
N TYR A 149 -19.95 7.44 10.93
CA TYR A 149 -19.86 8.25 12.14
C TYR A 149 -18.40 8.54 12.53
N ALA A 150 -17.52 7.54 12.38
CA ALA A 150 -16.10 7.73 12.62
C ALA A 150 -15.49 8.72 11.62
N PHE A 151 -15.87 8.62 10.33
CA PHE A 151 -15.45 9.58 9.31
C PHE A 151 -15.88 11.01 9.65
N LEU A 152 -17.15 11.25 10.02
CA LEU A 152 -17.63 12.58 10.42
C LEU A 152 -16.98 13.13 11.70
N LYS A 153 -16.34 12.27 12.50
CA LYS A 153 -15.51 12.68 13.65
C LYS A 153 -14.05 12.95 13.26
N GLY A 154 -13.71 12.87 11.97
CA GLY A 154 -12.38 13.12 11.43
C GLY A 154 -11.52 11.88 11.19
N ASP A 155 -12.03 10.66 11.41
CA ASP A 155 -11.30 9.43 11.08
C ASP A 155 -11.34 9.14 9.56
N THR A 156 -10.40 9.77 8.86
CA THR A 156 -10.22 9.64 7.40
C THR A 156 -9.80 8.25 6.94
N SER A 157 -9.55 7.30 7.84
CA SER A 157 -9.22 5.92 7.47
C SER A 157 -10.45 5.05 7.15
N LYS A 158 -11.65 5.51 7.52
CA LYS A 158 -12.88 4.71 7.47
C LYS A 158 -13.64 4.80 6.15
N MET A 159 -13.30 5.77 5.31
CA MET A 159 -13.92 5.99 4.02
C MET A 159 -12.87 6.30 2.96
N SER A 160 -13.08 5.78 1.75
CA SER A 160 -12.28 6.18 0.59
C SER A 160 -12.71 7.58 0.12
N ARG A 161 -11.81 8.29 -0.58
CA ARG A 161 -12.12 9.58 -1.23
C ARG A 161 -13.36 9.47 -2.12
N LYS A 162 -13.46 8.42 -2.94
CA LYS A 162 -14.60 8.19 -3.85
C LYS A 162 -15.90 8.04 -3.07
N THR A 163 -15.91 7.22 -2.02
CA THR A 163 -17.09 6.99 -1.19
C THR A 163 -17.54 8.27 -0.49
N ALA A 164 -16.60 9.03 0.11
CA ALA A 164 -16.91 10.28 0.79
C ALA A 164 -17.46 11.34 -0.18
N MET A 165 -16.85 11.51 -1.34
CA MET A 165 -17.31 12.48 -2.35
C MET A 165 -18.68 12.13 -2.92
N ASN A 166 -18.95 10.84 -3.18
CA ASN A 166 -20.26 10.40 -3.65
C ASN A 166 -21.34 10.67 -2.61
N ALA A 167 -21.09 10.30 -1.36
CA ALA A 167 -22.02 10.53 -0.26
C ALA A 167 -22.29 12.03 -0.05
N TYR A 168 -21.26 12.88 -0.16
CA TYR A 168 -21.41 14.33 -0.07
C TYR A 168 -22.34 14.86 -1.16
N ARG A 169 -22.12 14.44 -2.41
CA ARG A 169 -22.94 14.87 -3.56
C ARG A 169 -24.39 14.40 -3.45
N GLU A 170 -24.60 13.18 -2.97
CA GLU A 170 -25.93 12.62 -2.78
C GLU A 170 -26.74 13.43 -1.76
N ILE A 171 -26.14 13.81 -0.63
CA ILE A 171 -26.80 14.67 0.36
C ILE A 171 -26.95 16.10 -0.15
N ALA A 172 -25.96 16.63 -0.87
CA ALA A 172 -26.01 17.99 -1.41
C ALA A 172 -27.19 18.18 -2.38
N ALA A 173 -27.56 17.13 -3.10
CA ALA A 173 -28.65 17.13 -4.09
C ALA A 173 -30.07 17.01 -3.50
N LEU A 174 -30.21 16.80 -2.18
CA LEU A 174 -31.51 16.79 -1.49
C LEU A 174 -32.03 18.21 -1.24
#